data_AF-A0A821GIT0-F1
#
_entry.id   AF-A0A821GIT0-F1
#
_cell.length_a   1.000
_cell.length_b   1.000
_cell.length_c   1.000
_cell.angle_alpha   90.00
_cell.angle_beta   90.00
_cell.angle_gamma   90.00
#
_symmetry.space_group_name_H-M   'P 1'
#
loop_
_entity.id
_entity.type
_entity.pdbx_description
1 polymer ?
#
loop_
_entity_poly.entity_id
_entity_poly.type
_entity_poly.pdbx_seq_one_letter_code
_entity_poly.pdbx_strand_id
1 'polypeptide(L)'
;MECVKTNILGAENVINACLETEVERVVALSTDKAAAPVNLYGATKLASDKLFVAANNIRGWNPIKFSVVRYGNVMGSNGSVIPYFLEKRKTGKLPITDPAMTRFNISLLGGVEMVMHALENAWGGEIFVPKIPSYKILDVAKAIGPNCEMPVVGLRPGEKIHEEMITVSDSFYTYDLGKYYTILPSVPAWDLNEFIKTFKAKKVAYGFNYNSKDNDEWETVDSLRKLIIENLDSTFEGPKINEFEEAFAKYIGSKYAVAVANGTAALHLCALALDVKEGDKVITPAITFAASSNCIRYCGGDVVFADIDPDTYLIDINNVKEVLEKSPKGTYKGIVPVDFAGRAVNLEEFRKLADEYDLWIIEDACHAPGGFFTDSNGVKQNCGNGKFAELAIFSFHPVKHIAAGEGAGLGSIGKRHLEALQKIDGVEVAALRTGKGTLKDKSSLKEFYSIAEALAYKPDGVLIANPTSKHVETALPFLEKGIRVLVEKPIDDSISETFTEKGKYSWDMKSIWFHKYEDSEATEVLKYDAKAFNDMYLNQVKDFICFIEGKPSINATYNSAIQVLEIIENIDAK
;
A
#
# COMPACT_ATOMS: atom_id res chain seq x y z
N MET A 1 -41.47 -1.14 10.42
CA MET A 1 -41.78 -0.53 11.74
C MET A 1 -40.52 -0.06 12.47
N GLU A 2 -39.44 -0.86 12.51
CA GLU A 2 -38.22 -0.52 13.27
C GLU A 2 -37.54 0.80 12.86
N CYS A 3 -37.39 1.08 11.56
CA CYS A 3 -36.79 2.35 11.09
C CYS A 3 -37.54 3.60 11.60
N VAL A 4 -38.88 3.53 11.72
CA VAL A 4 -39.70 4.62 12.26
C VAL A 4 -39.43 4.80 13.76
N LYS A 5 -39.43 3.70 14.52
CA LYS A 5 -39.18 3.74 15.96
C LYS A 5 -37.81 4.33 16.27
N THR A 6 -36.77 3.88 15.57
CA THR A 6 -35.40 4.33 15.84
C THR A 6 -35.17 5.76 15.36
N ASN A 7 -35.55 6.10 14.13
CA ASN A 7 -35.15 7.38 13.55
C ASN A 7 -36.10 8.52 13.93
N ILE A 8 -37.41 8.26 14.07
CA ILE A 8 -38.40 9.31 14.38
C ILE A 8 -38.62 9.37 15.89
N LEU A 9 -39.06 8.27 16.52
CA LEU A 9 -39.33 8.28 17.96
C LEU A 9 -38.02 8.42 18.76
N GLY A 10 -36.91 7.86 18.26
CA GLY A 10 -35.60 8.10 18.87
C GLY A 10 -35.17 9.57 18.80
N ALA A 11 -35.43 10.28 17.68
CA ALA A 11 -35.15 11.71 17.59
C ALA A 11 -36.00 12.51 18.58
N GLU A 12 -37.30 12.22 18.67
CA GLU A 12 -38.20 12.83 19.65
C GLU A 12 -37.74 12.59 21.10
N ASN A 13 -37.35 11.35 21.43
CA ASN A 13 -36.84 11.00 22.75
C ASN A 13 -35.57 11.79 23.10
N VAL A 14 -34.63 11.91 22.15
CA VAL A 14 -33.39 12.70 22.35
C VAL A 14 -33.74 14.17 22.57
N ILE A 15 -34.64 14.75 21.77
CA ILE A 15 -35.07 16.15 21.94
C ILE A 15 -35.67 16.37 23.32
N ASN A 16 -36.62 15.52 23.74
CA ASN A 16 -37.29 15.63 25.03
C ASN A 16 -36.30 15.48 26.19
N ALA A 17 -35.43 14.48 26.14
CA ALA A 17 -34.40 14.28 27.16
C ALA A 17 -33.44 15.48 27.23
N CYS A 18 -32.99 16.02 26.09
CA CYS A 18 -32.12 17.18 26.10
C CYS A 18 -32.80 18.43 26.70
N LEU A 19 -34.09 18.64 26.43
CA LEU A 19 -34.86 19.77 26.99
C LEU A 19 -34.99 19.68 28.52
N GLU A 20 -34.94 18.48 29.10
CA GLU A 20 -35.00 18.22 30.55
C GLU A 20 -33.62 18.23 31.23
N THR A 21 -32.55 18.56 30.50
CA THR A 21 -31.16 18.54 30.98
C THR A 21 -30.46 19.88 30.74
N GLU A 22 -29.19 19.98 31.17
CA GLU A 22 -28.33 21.15 30.97
C GLU A 22 -27.57 21.13 29.63
N VAL A 23 -27.99 20.29 28.67
CA VAL A 23 -27.36 20.26 27.34
C VAL A 23 -27.61 21.57 26.61
N GLU A 24 -26.55 22.20 26.10
CA GLU A 24 -26.67 23.48 25.39
C GLU A 24 -26.71 23.37 23.86
N ARG A 25 -26.14 22.30 23.30
CA ARG A 25 -25.97 22.16 21.85
C ARG A 25 -26.17 20.72 21.43
N VAL A 26 -27.00 20.52 20.42
CA VAL A 26 -27.32 19.21 19.85
C VAL A 26 -27.21 19.30 18.34
N VAL A 27 -26.38 18.43 17.77
CA VAL A 27 -26.27 18.25 16.32
C VAL A 27 -26.79 16.88 15.95
N ALA A 28 -27.86 16.84 15.17
CA ALA A 28 -28.39 15.60 14.62
C ALA A 28 -27.73 15.29 13.28
N LEU A 29 -27.30 14.04 13.09
CA LEU A 29 -26.78 13.57 11.81
C LEU A 29 -27.92 13.22 10.87
N SER A 30 -27.90 13.81 9.68
CA SER A 30 -28.79 13.54 8.56
C SER A 30 -28.01 12.92 7.40
N THR A 31 -28.66 12.77 6.25
CA THR A 31 -28.13 12.11 5.05
C THR A 31 -28.73 12.76 3.82
N ASP A 32 -27.98 12.77 2.72
CA ASP A 32 -28.48 13.08 1.37
C ASP A 32 -29.83 12.40 1.03
N LYS A 33 -30.06 11.18 1.49
CA LYS A 33 -31.32 10.44 1.29
C LYS A 33 -32.55 11.13 1.89
N ALA A 34 -32.38 12.07 2.82
CA ALA A 34 -33.46 12.86 3.40
C ALA A 34 -33.96 13.97 2.45
N ALA A 35 -33.17 14.37 1.45
CA ALA A 35 -33.60 15.32 0.42
C ALA A 35 -34.37 14.58 -0.67
N ALA A 36 -35.60 15.03 -0.96
CA ALA A 36 -36.52 14.39 -1.93
C ALA A 36 -36.57 12.84 -1.81
N PRO A 37 -36.88 12.28 -0.63
CA PRO A 37 -36.68 10.86 -0.34
C PRO A 37 -37.59 9.95 -1.19
N VAL A 38 -37.05 8.83 -1.66
CA VAL A 38 -37.82 7.77 -2.36
C VAL A 38 -37.95 6.48 -1.55
N ASN A 39 -37.21 6.36 -0.44
CA ASN A 39 -37.22 5.19 0.43
C ASN A 39 -37.60 5.56 1.87
N LEU A 40 -38.05 4.56 2.63
CA LEU A 40 -38.51 4.75 4.01
C LEU A 40 -37.40 5.31 4.91
N TYR A 41 -36.14 4.89 4.72
CA TYR A 41 -35.02 5.40 5.49
C TYR A 41 -34.88 6.93 5.32
N GLY A 42 -34.79 7.40 4.09
CA GLY A 42 -34.76 8.83 3.75
C GLY A 42 -35.97 9.58 4.28
N ALA A 43 -37.18 9.03 4.17
CA ALA A 43 -38.38 9.64 4.71
C ALA A 43 -38.34 9.82 6.23
N THR A 44 -37.82 8.81 6.96
CA THR A 44 -37.67 8.92 8.42
C THR A 44 -36.58 9.90 8.83
N LYS A 45 -35.50 10.03 8.04
CA LYS A 45 -34.45 11.03 8.27
C LYS A 45 -34.94 12.45 7.98
N LEU A 46 -35.76 12.64 6.95
CA LEU A 46 -36.45 13.91 6.71
C LEU A 46 -37.35 14.29 7.90
N ALA A 47 -38.12 13.35 8.43
CA ALA A 47 -38.93 13.58 9.62
C ALA A 47 -38.07 13.95 10.84
N SER A 48 -36.97 13.22 11.07
CA SER A 48 -35.98 13.53 12.10
C SER A 48 -35.42 14.96 11.95
N ASP A 49 -35.02 15.36 10.75
CA ASP A 49 -34.50 16.71 10.48
C ASP A 49 -35.53 17.77 10.87
N LYS A 50 -36.80 17.57 10.48
CA LYS A 50 -37.89 18.51 10.81
C LYS A 50 -38.16 18.57 12.31
N LEU A 51 -38.07 17.46 13.04
CA LEU A 51 -38.21 17.44 14.50
C LEU A 51 -37.13 18.28 15.18
N PHE A 52 -35.84 18.06 14.84
CA PHE A 52 -34.74 18.83 15.44
C PHE A 52 -34.82 20.32 15.10
N VAL A 53 -35.18 20.68 13.87
CA VAL A 53 -35.37 22.09 13.51
C VAL A 53 -36.53 22.70 14.30
N ALA A 54 -37.68 22.02 14.37
CA ALA A 54 -38.87 22.49 15.09
C ALA A 54 -38.67 22.57 16.62
N ALA A 55 -37.79 21.74 17.20
CA ALA A 55 -37.47 21.75 18.63
C ALA A 55 -37.01 23.13 19.13
N ASN A 56 -36.36 23.91 18.27
CA ASN A 56 -35.94 25.29 18.59
C ASN A 56 -37.13 26.23 18.87
N ASN A 57 -38.34 25.91 18.42
CA ASN A 57 -39.55 26.71 18.68
C ASN A 57 -40.22 26.36 20.02
N ILE A 58 -39.92 25.20 20.60
CA ILE A 58 -40.56 24.71 21.84
C ILE A 58 -39.64 24.73 23.06
N ARG A 59 -38.38 25.16 22.89
CA ARG A 59 -37.39 25.25 23.99
C ARG A 59 -37.71 26.28 25.08
N GLY A 60 -38.65 27.18 24.83
CA GLY A 60 -39.01 28.25 25.78
C GLY A 60 -37.80 29.12 26.14
N TRP A 61 -37.46 29.15 27.44
CA TRP A 61 -36.31 29.90 27.98
C TRP A 61 -34.99 29.12 27.94
N ASN A 62 -35.02 27.82 27.61
CA ASN A 62 -33.82 26.98 27.58
C ASN A 62 -32.90 27.46 26.43
N PRO A 63 -31.61 27.78 26.70
CA PRO A 63 -30.69 28.26 25.67
C PRO A 63 -30.27 27.19 24.65
N ILE A 64 -30.68 25.93 24.85
CA ILE A 64 -30.33 24.80 23.99
C ILE A 64 -30.57 25.07 22.51
N LYS A 65 -29.61 24.70 21.68
CA LYS A 65 -29.66 24.85 20.23
C LYS A 65 -29.68 23.48 19.58
N PHE A 66 -30.66 23.25 18.70
CA PHE A 66 -30.72 22.05 17.89
C PHE A 66 -30.39 22.41 16.45
N SER A 67 -29.39 21.76 15.86
CA SER A 67 -29.05 21.87 14.44
C SER A 67 -28.88 20.48 13.83
N VAL A 68 -28.79 20.45 12.51
CA VAL A 68 -28.67 19.23 11.72
C VAL A 68 -27.45 19.35 10.82
N VAL A 69 -26.74 18.25 10.64
CA VAL A 69 -25.65 18.12 9.67
C VAL A 69 -26.06 17.07 8.64
N ARG A 70 -26.10 17.45 7.36
CA ARG A 70 -26.47 16.55 6.26
C ARG A 70 -25.31 16.41 5.28
N TYR A 71 -24.84 15.19 5.09
CA TYR A 71 -23.81 14.86 4.10
C TYR A 71 -24.13 13.55 3.36
N GLY A 72 -23.33 13.27 2.33
CA GLY A 72 -23.46 12.09 1.48
C GLY A 72 -22.79 10.83 2.03
N ASN A 73 -22.31 9.98 1.12
CA ASN A 73 -21.66 8.74 1.50
C ASN A 73 -20.32 9.01 2.19
N VAL A 74 -20.17 8.50 3.42
CA VAL A 74 -18.90 8.46 4.13
C VAL A 74 -18.06 7.32 3.56
N MET A 75 -16.91 7.66 3.01
CA MET A 75 -15.96 6.70 2.48
C MET A 75 -15.55 5.71 3.57
N GLY A 76 -15.59 4.42 3.23
CA GLY A 76 -15.13 3.37 4.14
C GLY A 76 -16.07 3.01 5.27
N SER A 77 -17.26 3.63 5.33
CA SER A 77 -18.27 3.24 6.31
C SER A 77 -18.68 1.77 6.17
N ASN A 78 -18.94 1.11 7.30
CA ASN A 78 -19.33 -0.30 7.34
C ASN A 78 -20.53 -0.58 6.44
N GLY A 79 -20.39 -1.55 5.54
CA GLY A 79 -21.43 -1.93 4.58
C GLY A 79 -21.61 -0.98 3.39
N SER A 80 -20.72 0.00 3.19
CA SER A 80 -20.72 0.84 2.00
C SER A 80 -20.10 0.13 0.78
N VAL A 81 -20.26 0.74 -0.39
CA VAL A 81 -19.91 0.10 -1.67
C VAL A 81 -18.41 -0.13 -1.84
N ILE A 82 -17.55 0.73 -1.28
CA ILE A 82 -16.10 0.61 -1.41
C ILE A 82 -15.58 -0.63 -0.65
N PRO A 83 -15.86 -0.82 0.66
CA PRO A 83 -15.54 -2.07 1.36
C PRO A 83 -16.12 -3.30 0.69
N TYR A 84 -17.36 -3.22 0.22
CA TYR A 84 -18.01 -4.32 -0.49
C TYR A 84 -17.28 -4.68 -1.80
N PHE A 85 -16.87 -3.70 -2.59
CA PHE A 85 -16.09 -3.95 -3.82
C PHE A 85 -14.68 -4.45 -3.51
N LEU A 86 -14.03 -3.99 -2.45
CA LEU A 86 -12.74 -4.53 -2.01
C LEU A 86 -12.85 -6.02 -1.66
N GLU A 87 -13.92 -6.43 -0.96
CA GLU A 87 -14.19 -7.84 -0.68
C GLU A 87 -14.50 -8.63 -1.98
N LYS A 88 -15.38 -8.10 -2.82
CA LYS A 88 -15.82 -8.77 -4.07
C LYS A 88 -14.75 -8.82 -5.15
N ARG A 89 -13.74 -7.93 -5.12
CA ARG A 89 -12.57 -7.98 -6.02
C ARG A 89 -11.94 -9.37 -6.07
N LYS A 90 -11.89 -10.08 -4.94
CA LYS A 90 -11.36 -11.45 -4.83
C LYS A 90 -12.07 -12.46 -5.73
N THR A 91 -13.34 -12.22 -6.06
CA THR A 91 -14.15 -13.08 -6.94
C THR A 91 -13.97 -12.76 -8.43
N GLY A 92 -13.26 -11.67 -8.75
CA GLY A 92 -13.12 -11.18 -10.12
C GLY A 92 -14.36 -10.46 -10.68
N LYS A 93 -15.42 -10.26 -9.88
CA LYS A 93 -16.66 -9.60 -10.31
C LYS A 93 -17.06 -8.47 -9.36
N LEU A 94 -17.38 -7.30 -9.91
CA LEU A 94 -17.84 -6.11 -9.18
C LEU A 94 -19.26 -5.74 -9.66
N PRO A 95 -20.32 -6.13 -8.94
CA PRO A 95 -21.68 -5.93 -9.41
C PRO A 95 -22.06 -4.44 -9.39
N ILE A 96 -22.50 -3.93 -10.54
CA ILE A 96 -22.94 -2.54 -10.73
C ILE A 96 -24.45 -2.50 -10.73
N THR A 97 -25.07 -1.69 -9.87
CA THR A 97 -26.53 -1.53 -9.84
C THR A 97 -27.03 -0.79 -11.07
N ASP A 98 -26.50 0.41 -11.32
CA ASP A 98 -26.76 1.22 -12.51
C ASP A 98 -25.48 1.96 -12.95
N PRO A 99 -25.06 1.88 -14.24
CA PRO A 99 -23.84 2.54 -14.72
C PRO A 99 -23.83 4.07 -14.61
N ALA A 100 -25.00 4.72 -14.61
CA ALA A 100 -25.12 6.17 -14.48
C ALA A 100 -25.10 6.63 -13.02
N MET A 101 -25.02 5.72 -12.05
CA MET A 101 -25.11 6.05 -10.63
C MET A 101 -23.96 6.95 -10.16
N THR A 102 -24.32 8.01 -9.43
CA THR A 102 -23.37 8.93 -8.79
C THR A 102 -23.70 9.13 -7.32
N ARG A 103 -22.68 9.42 -6.51
CA ARG A 103 -22.79 9.71 -5.08
C ARG A 103 -21.84 10.82 -4.69
N PHE A 104 -22.19 11.56 -3.65
CA PHE A 104 -21.25 12.44 -2.97
C PHE A 104 -20.28 11.63 -2.11
N ASN A 105 -19.04 12.09 -2.01
CA ASN A 105 -17.96 11.45 -1.29
C ASN A 105 -17.43 12.35 -0.18
N ILE A 106 -17.41 11.86 1.06
CA ILE A 106 -16.77 12.56 2.18
C ILE A 106 -15.90 11.57 2.95
N SER A 107 -14.73 12.00 3.41
CA SER A 107 -13.92 11.21 4.35
C SER A 107 -14.60 11.16 5.72
N LEU A 108 -14.23 10.17 6.54
CA LEU A 108 -14.73 10.11 7.93
C LEU A 108 -14.34 11.38 8.71
N LEU A 109 -13.09 11.82 8.55
CA LEU A 109 -12.59 13.04 9.19
C LEU A 109 -13.37 14.27 8.73
N GLY A 110 -13.65 14.41 7.43
CA GLY A 110 -14.46 15.51 6.91
C GLY A 110 -15.89 15.52 7.49
N GLY A 111 -16.47 14.35 7.71
CA GLY A 111 -17.75 14.21 8.41
C GLY A 111 -17.69 14.70 9.86
N VAL A 112 -16.64 14.32 10.60
CA VAL A 112 -16.42 14.77 11.99
C VAL A 112 -16.18 16.28 12.06
N GLU A 113 -15.32 16.82 11.19
CA GLU A 113 -15.06 18.27 11.12
C GLU A 113 -16.33 19.08 10.93
N MET A 114 -17.26 18.59 10.11
CA MET A 114 -18.53 19.25 9.86
C MET A 114 -19.43 19.24 11.11
N VAL A 115 -19.46 18.14 11.85
CA VAL A 115 -20.20 18.05 13.12
C VAL A 115 -19.63 19.03 14.14
N MET A 116 -18.30 19.09 14.27
CA MET A 116 -17.62 20.03 15.16
C MET A 116 -17.90 21.47 14.75
N HIS A 117 -17.87 21.78 13.45
CA HIS A 117 -18.23 23.09 12.93
C HIS A 117 -19.67 23.49 13.32
N ALA A 118 -20.64 22.58 13.16
CA ALA A 118 -22.02 22.84 13.54
C ALA A 118 -22.18 23.03 15.05
N LEU A 119 -21.50 22.22 15.86
CA LEU A 119 -21.49 22.37 17.33
C LEU A 119 -20.95 23.74 17.73
N GLU A 120 -19.90 24.24 17.10
CA GLU A 120 -19.28 25.53 17.43
C GLU A 120 -20.10 26.73 16.94
N ASN A 121 -20.68 26.64 15.74
CA ASN A 121 -21.19 27.79 15.00
C ASN A 121 -22.72 27.87 14.92
N ALA A 122 -23.47 26.84 15.30
CA ALA A 122 -24.94 26.88 15.21
C ALA A 122 -25.57 27.94 16.13
N TRP A 123 -26.54 28.66 15.59
CA TRP A 123 -27.44 29.58 16.28
C TRP A 123 -28.77 28.90 16.65
N GLY A 124 -29.07 27.75 16.04
CA GLY A 124 -30.23 26.91 16.27
C GLY A 124 -31.18 26.91 15.07
N GLY A 125 -31.53 25.72 14.60
CA GLY A 125 -32.47 25.47 13.50
C GLY A 125 -31.83 25.23 12.13
N GLU A 126 -30.52 25.37 12.00
CA GLU A 126 -29.82 25.19 10.73
C GLU A 126 -29.69 23.72 10.32
N ILE A 127 -29.73 23.48 9.01
CA ILE A 127 -29.22 22.24 8.38
C ILE A 127 -27.95 22.59 7.60
N PHE A 128 -26.79 22.26 8.15
CA PHE A 128 -25.51 22.42 7.46
C PHE A 128 -25.33 21.34 6.40
N VAL A 129 -24.75 21.70 5.26
CA VAL A 129 -24.43 20.81 4.13
C VAL A 129 -23.02 21.11 3.62
N PRO A 130 -22.10 20.14 3.49
CA PRO A 130 -20.75 20.41 3.03
C PRO A 130 -20.65 20.43 1.52
N LYS A 131 -19.73 21.24 0.99
CA LYS A 131 -19.33 21.18 -0.42
C LYS A 131 -18.29 20.07 -0.55
N ILE A 132 -18.68 18.97 -1.17
CA ILE A 132 -17.87 17.75 -1.28
C ILE A 132 -17.92 17.20 -2.70
N PRO A 133 -16.86 16.49 -3.14
CA PRO A 133 -16.80 15.94 -4.49
C PRO A 133 -17.80 14.79 -4.69
N SER A 134 -18.13 14.52 -5.94
CA SER A 134 -18.92 13.35 -6.36
C SER A 134 -18.04 12.27 -6.99
N TYR A 135 -18.46 11.01 -6.94
CA TYR A 135 -17.89 9.95 -7.79
C TYR A 135 -18.96 9.29 -8.65
N LYS A 136 -18.53 8.71 -9.77
CA LYS A 136 -19.32 7.74 -10.56
C LYS A 136 -19.02 6.34 -10.07
N ILE A 137 -20.04 5.49 -10.03
CA ILE A 137 -19.86 4.12 -9.53
C ILE A 137 -18.85 3.30 -10.35
N LEU A 138 -18.77 3.55 -11.66
CA LEU A 138 -17.81 2.89 -12.54
C LEU A 138 -16.37 3.30 -12.24
N ASP A 139 -16.13 4.53 -11.82
CA ASP A 139 -14.79 4.99 -11.48
C ASP A 139 -14.33 4.36 -10.17
N VAL A 140 -15.23 4.16 -9.20
CA VAL A 140 -14.96 3.36 -8.00
C VAL A 140 -14.64 1.91 -8.36
N ALA A 141 -15.42 1.28 -9.25
CA ALA A 141 -15.17 -0.09 -9.67
C ALA A 141 -13.81 -0.23 -10.39
N LYS A 142 -13.47 0.70 -11.29
CA LYS A 142 -12.18 0.74 -11.99
C LYS A 142 -11.01 1.03 -11.05
N ALA A 143 -11.22 1.88 -10.04
CA ALA A 143 -10.21 2.18 -9.02
C ALA A 143 -9.84 0.90 -8.28
N ILE A 144 -10.85 0.12 -7.85
CA ILE A 144 -10.70 -1.08 -7.02
C ILE A 144 -10.23 -2.31 -7.83
N GLY A 145 -10.85 -2.58 -8.98
CA GLY A 145 -10.63 -3.79 -9.77
C GLY A 145 -10.74 -3.51 -11.26
N PRO A 146 -9.72 -2.91 -11.89
CA PRO A 146 -9.76 -2.53 -13.31
C PRO A 146 -9.94 -3.74 -14.24
N ASN A 147 -9.48 -4.92 -13.81
CA ASN A 147 -9.57 -6.18 -14.55
C ASN A 147 -10.77 -7.05 -14.13
N CYS A 148 -11.62 -6.57 -13.23
CA CYS A 148 -12.81 -7.32 -12.80
C CYS A 148 -13.94 -7.14 -13.80
N GLU A 149 -14.74 -8.20 -13.99
CA GLU A 149 -16.00 -8.11 -14.70
C GLU A 149 -16.97 -7.21 -13.92
N MET A 150 -17.69 -6.32 -14.60
CA MET A 150 -18.61 -5.37 -13.97
C MET A 150 -20.06 -5.65 -14.39
N PRO A 151 -20.67 -6.77 -13.96
CA PRO A 151 -22.02 -7.14 -14.39
C PRO A 151 -23.05 -6.16 -13.83
N VAL A 152 -24.00 -5.75 -14.69
CA VAL A 152 -25.12 -4.91 -14.27
C VAL A 152 -26.19 -5.77 -13.61
N VAL A 153 -26.46 -5.54 -12.33
CA VAL A 153 -27.41 -6.32 -11.52
C VAL A 153 -28.77 -5.64 -11.32
N GLY A 154 -28.89 -4.38 -11.75
CA GLY A 154 -30.10 -3.56 -11.61
C GLY A 154 -30.19 -2.84 -10.27
N LEU A 155 -31.14 -1.90 -10.19
CA LEU A 155 -31.37 -1.08 -9.00
C LEU A 155 -31.93 -1.91 -7.84
N ARG A 156 -31.44 -1.62 -6.63
CA ARG A 156 -32.02 -2.17 -5.40
C ARG A 156 -33.31 -1.42 -5.04
N PRO A 157 -34.24 -2.06 -4.30
CA PRO A 157 -35.47 -1.40 -3.86
C PRO A 157 -35.20 -0.09 -3.12
N GLY A 158 -35.78 1.01 -3.60
CA GLY A 158 -35.67 2.33 -2.97
C GLY A 158 -34.33 3.05 -3.19
N GLU A 159 -33.50 2.59 -4.14
CA GLU A 159 -32.24 3.24 -4.48
C GLU A 159 -32.44 4.37 -5.51
N LYS A 160 -31.76 5.50 -5.31
CA LYS A 160 -31.68 6.58 -6.30
C LYS A 160 -30.47 6.41 -7.21
N ILE A 161 -30.58 6.84 -8.46
CA ILE A 161 -29.43 6.91 -9.37
C ILE A 161 -28.49 8.05 -8.94
N HIS A 162 -29.05 9.21 -8.60
CA HIS A 162 -28.31 10.38 -8.13
C HIS A 162 -28.86 10.82 -6.78
N GLU A 163 -27.98 11.25 -5.89
CA GLU A 163 -28.35 11.79 -4.59
C GLU A 163 -28.44 13.32 -4.67
N GLU A 164 -29.19 13.92 -3.76
CA GLU A 164 -29.35 15.36 -3.63
C GLU A 164 -29.12 15.74 -2.17
N MET A 165 -28.48 16.87 -1.89
CA MET A 165 -28.33 17.37 -0.52
C MET A 165 -29.18 18.63 -0.26
N ILE A 166 -29.40 19.43 -1.31
CA ILE A 166 -30.23 20.63 -1.30
C ILE A 166 -31.20 20.54 -2.48
N THR A 167 -32.49 20.42 -2.19
CA THR A 167 -33.53 20.40 -3.24
C THR A 167 -33.79 21.81 -3.77
N VAL A 168 -34.40 21.88 -4.96
CA VAL A 168 -34.89 23.15 -5.54
C VAL A 168 -35.80 23.91 -4.56
N SER A 169 -36.58 23.21 -3.73
CA SER A 169 -37.44 23.82 -2.73
C SER A 169 -36.69 24.31 -1.48
N ASP A 170 -35.56 23.68 -1.13
CA ASP A 170 -34.70 24.15 -0.04
C ASP A 170 -33.96 25.44 -0.43
N SER A 171 -33.75 25.68 -1.73
CA SER A 171 -33.01 26.83 -2.26
C SER A 171 -33.52 28.18 -1.75
N PHE A 172 -34.81 28.30 -1.45
CA PHE A 172 -35.42 29.53 -0.95
C PHE A 172 -34.87 30.00 0.40
N TYR A 173 -34.37 29.06 1.20
CA TYR A 173 -33.83 29.28 2.55
C TYR A 173 -32.36 28.86 2.66
N THR A 174 -31.70 28.62 1.54
CA THR A 174 -30.29 28.19 1.52
C THR A 174 -29.34 29.37 1.37
N TYR A 175 -28.26 29.35 2.16
CA TYR A 175 -27.18 30.32 2.12
C TYR A 175 -25.83 29.61 1.98
N ASP A 176 -24.93 30.21 1.22
CA ASP A 176 -23.54 29.81 1.06
C ASP A 176 -22.67 30.50 2.11
N LEU A 177 -21.92 29.70 2.89
CA LEU A 177 -21.02 30.13 3.96
C LEU A 177 -19.53 29.89 3.60
N GLY A 178 -19.21 29.62 2.32
CA GLY A 178 -17.86 29.27 1.88
C GLY A 178 -17.68 27.75 1.79
N LYS A 179 -17.12 27.10 2.83
CA LYS A 179 -16.89 25.64 2.86
C LYS A 179 -18.20 24.84 2.96
N TYR A 180 -19.25 25.45 3.52
CA TYR A 180 -20.55 24.83 3.76
C TYR A 180 -21.68 25.65 3.16
N TYR A 181 -22.76 24.99 2.78
CA TYR A 181 -24.08 25.60 2.70
C TYR A 181 -24.81 25.44 4.04
N THR A 182 -25.80 26.29 4.28
CA THR A 182 -26.76 26.12 5.37
C THR A 182 -28.18 26.34 4.85
N ILE A 183 -29.10 25.45 5.22
CA ILE A 183 -30.52 25.59 4.99
C ILE A 183 -31.13 26.10 6.30
N LEU A 184 -31.67 27.32 6.27
CA LEU A 184 -32.25 27.98 7.43
C LEU A 184 -33.73 27.60 7.61
N PRO A 185 -34.26 27.68 8.84
CA PRO A 185 -35.71 27.59 9.04
C PRO A 185 -36.40 28.76 8.34
N SER A 186 -37.66 28.57 7.94
CA SER A 186 -38.43 29.60 7.23
C SER A 186 -38.59 30.89 8.05
N VAL A 187 -38.68 30.74 9.38
CA VAL A 187 -38.70 31.83 10.35
C VAL A 187 -37.71 31.48 11.47
N PRO A 188 -36.46 32.01 11.45
CA PRO A 188 -35.52 31.79 12.54
C PRO A 188 -35.93 32.57 13.80
N ALA A 189 -35.57 32.05 14.97
CA ALA A 189 -35.79 32.71 16.26
C ALA A 189 -34.79 33.85 16.56
N TRP A 190 -33.85 34.08 15.65
CA TRP A 190 -32.75 35.05 15.74
C TRP A 190 -32.74 35.96 14.50
N ASP A 191 -32.01 37.08 14.56
CA ASP A 191 -31.98 38.08 13.48
C ASP A 191 -31.20 37.55 12.25
N LEU A 192 -31.92 37.38 11.14
CA LEU A 192 -31.36 36.92 9.88
C LEU A 192 -30.27 37.85 9.33
N ASN A 193 -30.41 39.16 9.46
CA ASN A 193 -29.42 40.11 8.98
C ASN A 193 -28.12 40.02 9.78
N GLU A 194 -28.23 39.78 11.09
CA GLU A 194 -27.07 39.57 11.96
C GLU A 194 -26.32 38.28 11.60
N PHE A 195 -27.05 37.19 11.34
CA PHE A 195 -26.47 35.94 10.86
C PHE A 195 -25.74 36.13 9.52
N ILE A 196 -26.40 36.79 8.56
CA ILE A 196 -25.80 37.09 7.24
C ILE A 196 -24.51 37.88 7.40
N LYS A 197 -24.50 38.90 8.27
CA LYS A 197 -23.32 39.71 8.54
C LYS A 197 -22.20 38.90 9.20
N THR A 198 -22.53 38.08 10.20
CA THR A 198 -21.56 37.30 10.98
C THR A 198 -20.83 36.28 10.11
N PHE A 199 -21.58 35.51 9.32
CA PHE A 199 -21.01 34.46 8.48
C PHE A 199 -20.68 34.90 7.06
N LYS A 200 -20.89 36.19 6.73
CA LYS A 200 -20.81 36.71 5.36
C LYS A 200 -21.64 35.86 4.37
N ALA A 201 -22.79 35.41 4.83
CA ALA A 201 -23.62 34.42 4.16
C ALA A 201 -24.21 34.98 2.86
N LYS A 202 -24.13 34.22 1.77
CA LYS A 202 -24.67 34.63 0.47
C LYS A 202 -25.88 33.78 0.13
N LYS A 203 -27.03 34.40 -0.12
CA LYS A 203 -28.21 33.65 -0.55
C LYS A 203 -27.94 32.99 -1.90
N VAL A 204 -28.27 31.71 -2.04
CA VAL A 204 -28.10 30.99 -3.31
C VAL A 204 -29.12 31.47 -4.35
N ALA A 205 -28.88 31.15 -5.62
CA ALA A 205 -29.79 31.52 -6.70
C ALA A 205 -31.17 30.83 -6.55
N TYR A 206 -32.21 31.49 -7.08
CA TYR A 206 -33.54 30.89 -7.17
C TYR A 206 -33.48 29.64 -8.06
N GLY A 207 -33.98 28.51 -7.57
CA GLY A 207 -33.94 27.25 -8.29
C GLY A 207 -32.63 26.48 -8.17
N PHE A 208 -31.67 26.96 -7.35
CA PHE A 208 -30.45 26.24 -7.05
C PHE A 208 -30.77 24.86 -6.46
N ASN A 209 -30.03 23.85 -6.91
CA ASN A 209 -30.05 22.51 -6.34
C ASN A 209 -28.61 22.00 -6.23
N TYR A 210 -28.38 21.13 -5.26
CA TYR A 210 -27.07 20.52 -5.07
C TYR A 210 -27.19 19.00 -5.12
N ASN A 211 -26.85 18.44 -6.28
CA ASN A 211 -27.03 17.03 -6.61
C ASN A 211 -25.72 16.38 -7.08
N SER A 212 -25.62 15.06 -6.91
CA SER A 212 -24.38 14.33 -7.18
C SER A 212 -24.08 14.13 -8.66
N LYS A 213 -25.01 14.45 -9.57
CA LYS A 213 -24.86 14.31 -11.03
C LYS A 213 -24.28 15.56 -11.69
N ASP A 214 -24.68 16.74 -11.23
CA ASP A 214 -24.30 18.03 -11.80
C ASP A 214 -23.38 18.81 -10.83
N ASN A 215 -22.60 18.09 -10.03
CA ASN A 215 -21.64 18.67 -9.09
C ASN A 215 -20.45 19.28 -9.84
N ASP A 216 -19.80 20.28 -9.24
CA ASP A 216 -18.62 20.95 -9.81
C ASP A 216 -17.34 20.16 -9.54
N GLU A 217 -17.28 19.47 -8.40
CA GLU A 217 -16.09 18.72 -7.96
C GLU A 217 -16.31 17.20 -8.09
N TRP A 218 -15.31 16.51 -8.65
CA TRP A 218 -15.37 15.07 -8.92
C TRP A 218 -14.11 14.34 -8.50
N GLU A 219 -14.31 13.14 -7.97
CA GLU A 219 -13.24 12.18 -7.73
C GLU A 219 -12.87 11.47 -9.04
N THR A 220 -11.57 11.38 -9.30
CA THR A 220 -11.00 10.58 -10.40
C THR A 220 -10.69 9.17 -9.93
N VAL A 221 -10.40 8.25 -10.86
CA VAL A 221 -9.93 6.91 -10.52
C VAL A 221 -8.70 6.97 -9.61
N ASP A 222 -7.77 7.89 -9.86
CA ASP A 222 -6.54 8.01 -9.08
C ASP A 222 -6.77 8.68 -7.72
N SER A 223 -7.64 9.70 -7.63
CA SER A 223 -7.99 10.28 -6.32
C SER A 223 -8.72 9.26 -5.46
N LEU A 224 -9.61 8.44 -6.03
CA LEU A 224 -10.27 7.34 -5.31
C LEU A 224 -9.27 6.30 -4.80
N ARG A 225 -8.27 5.91 -5.60
CA ARG A 225 -7.21 4.99 -5.15
C ARG A 225 -6.42 5.57 -3.99
N LYS A 226 -6.01 6.84 -4.10
CA LYS A 226 -5.30 7.54 -3.03
C LYS A 226 -6.14 7.58 -1.74
N LEU A 227 -7.41 7.94 -1.85
CA LEU A 227 -8.31 7.99 -0.70
C LEU A 227 -8.55 6.61 -0.08
N ILE A 228 -8.64 5.54 -0.88
CA ILE A 228 -8.71 4.15 -0.38
C ILE A 228 -7.44 3.80 0.40
N ILE A 229 -6.25 4.14 -0.12
CA ILE A 229 -4.98 3.88 0.56
C ILE A 229 -4.92 4.64 1.90
N GLU A 230 -5.29 5.91 1.90
CA GLU A 230 -5.16 6.79 3.07
C GLU A 230 -6.19 6.49 4.16
N ASN A 231 -7.42 6.13 3.79
CA ASN A 231 -8.55 6.08 4.74
C ASN A 231 -9.09 4.67 5.01
N LEU A 232 -8.66 3.65 4.27
CA LEU A 232 -9.30 2.33 4.27
C LEU A 232 -8.34 1.16 4.33
N ASP A 233 -7.43 1.07 3.36
CA ASP A 233 -6.50 -0.04 3.23
C ASP A 233 -5.17 0.49 2.70
N SER A 234 -4.24 0.78 3.62
CA SER A 234 -2.88 1.21 3.28
C SER A 234 -2.10 0.17 2.47
N THR A 235 -2.60 -1.06 2.37
CA THR A 235 -2.06 -2.15 1.54
C THR A 235 -2.71 -2.26 0.17
N PHE A 236 -3.58 -1.32 -0.21
CA PHE A 236 -4.23 -1.33 -1.50
C PHE A 236 -3.22 -1.12 -2.64
N GLU A 237 -2.82 -2.22 -3.28
CA GLU A 237 -1.91 -2.22 -4.43
C GLU A 237 -2.65 -1.85 -5.73
N GLY A 238 -2.24 -0.72 -6.32
CA GLY A 238 -2.63 -0.30 -7.65
C GLY A 238 -1.88 -1.06 -8.76
N PRO A 239 -2.30 -0.94 -10.03
CA PRO A 239 -1.70 -1.69 -11.14
C PRO A 239 -0.24 -1.30 -11.45
N LYS A 240 0.25 -0.18 -10.89
CA LYS A 240 1.56 0.41 -11.24
C LYS A 240 2.77 -0.43 -10.88
N ILE A 241 2.71 -1.23 -9.82
CA ILE A 241 3.83 -2.14 -9.47
C ILE A 241 4.00 -3.18 -10.56
N ASN A 242 2.89 -3.82 -11.00
CA ASN A 242 2.92 -4.80 -12.08
C ASN A 242 3.36 -4.17 -13.41
N GLU A 243 2.83 -2.98 -13.74
CA GLU A 243 3.25 -2.24 -14.94
C GLU A 243 4.77 -1.97 -14.91
N PHE A 244 5.31 -1.57 -13.76
CA PHE A 244 6.74 -1.32 -13.56
C PHE A 244 7.59 -2.58 -13.70
N GLU A 245 7.21 -3.67 -13.04
CA GLU A 245 7.91 -4.96 -13.16
C GLU A 245 7.94 -5.46 -14.61
N GLU A 246 6.83 -5.36 -15.34
CA GLU A 246 6.75 -5.76 -16.75
C GLU A 246 7.64 -4.88 -17.64
N ALA A 247 7.56 -3.57 -17.46
CA ALA A 247 8.37 -2.62 -18.23
C ALA A 247 9.86 -2.79 -17.96
N PHE A 248 10.26 -2.93 -16.69
CA PHE A 248 11.65 -3.06 -16.31
C PHE A 248 12.24 -4.42 -16.72
N ALA A 249 11.48 -5.52 -16.56
CA ALA A 249 11.90 -6.84 -17.04
C ALA A 249 12.21 -6.82 -18.55
N LYS A 250 11.33 -6.18 -19.33
CA LYS A 250 11.51 -5.98 -20.77
C LYS A 250 12.74 -5.10 -21.07
N TYR A 251 12.93 -4.01 -20.34
CA TYR A 251 14.04 -3.08 -20.52
C TYR A 251 15.41 -3.76 -20.34
N ILE A 252 15.60 -4.52 -19.26
CA ILE A 252 16.86 -5.21 -18.99
C ILE A 252 17.02 -6.52 -19.78
N GLY A 253 15.94 -7.05 -20.35
CA GLY A 253 15.95 -8.32 -21.09
C GLY A 253 15.89 -9.57 -20.21
N SER A 254 15.35 -9.45 -18.99
CA SER A 254 15.13 -10.56 -18.07
C SER A 254 13.76 -11.23 -18.32
N LYS A 255 13.54 -12.44 -17.78
CA LYS A 255 12.26 -13.14 -17.93
C LYS A 255 11.21 -12.57 -16.97
N TYR A 256 11.62 -12.21 -15.75
CA TYR A 256 10.77 -11.59 -14.74
C TYR A 256 11.54 -10.54 -13.94
N ALA A 257 10.79 -9.63 -13.31
CA ALA A 257 11.29 -8.67 -12.34
C ALA A 257 10.31 -8.60 -11.17
N VAL A 258 10.82 -8.39 -9.95
CA VAL A 258 10.04 -8.33 -8.72
C VAL A 258 10.47 -7.10 -7.91
N ALA A 259 9.52 -6.21 -7.64
CA ALA A 259 9.74 -4.99 -6.88
C ALA A 259 9.69 -5.27 -5.38
N VAL A 260 10.70 -4.80 -4.66
CA VAL A 260 10.86 -5.00 -3.22
C VAL A 260 11.17 -3.68 -2.51
N ALA A 261 11.13 -3.71 -1.18
CA ALA A 261 11.18 -2.50 -0.36
C ALA A 261 12.53 -1.78 -0.30
N ASN A 262 13.64 -2.36 -0.76
CA ASN A 262 14.94 -1.70 -0.95
C ASN A 262 15.97 -2.71 -1.51
N GLY A 263 17.14 -2.21 -1.92
CA GLY A 263 18.22 -3.04 -2.46
C GLY A 263 18.80 -4.06 -1.45
N THR A 264 18.82 -3.74 -0.15
CA THR A 264 19.29 -4.68 0.88
C THR A 264 18.35 -5.87 1.02
N ALA A 265 17.03 -5.65 0.98
CA ALA A 265 16.04 -6.71 0.97
C ALA A 265 16.17 -7.58 -0.29
N ALA A 266 16.39 -6.98 -1.46
CA ALA A 266 16.61 -7.71 -2.71
C ALA A 266 17.82 -8.66 -2.59
N LEU A 267 18.97 -8.15 -2.15
CA LEU A 267 20.19 -8.94 -1.96
C LEU A 267 19.99 -10.10 -0.98
N HIS A 268 19.31 -9.85 0.14
CA HIS A 268 19.05 -10.87 1.15
C HIS A 268 18.16 -11.99 0.63
N LEU A 269 17.09 -11.65 -0.11
CA LEU A 269 16.24 -12.65 -0.77
C LEU A 269 17.03 -13.49 -1.76
N CYS A 270 17.99 -12.90 -2.46
CA CYS A 270 18.83 -13.65 -3.38
C CYS A 270 19.74 -14.66 -2.67
N ALA A 271 20.35 -14.27 -1.56
CA ALA A 271 21.16 -15.18 -0.75
C ALA A 271 20.32 -16.33 -0.19
N LEU A 272 19.10 -16.05 0.29
CA LEU A 272 18.16 -17.08 0.76
C LEU A 272 17.73 -18.04 -0.38
N ALA A 273 17.43 -17.50 -1.56
CA ALA A 273 17.03 -18.30 -2.72
C ALA A 273 18.13 -19.25 -3.21
N LEU A 274 19.39 -18.92 -2.94
CA LEU A 274 20.56 -19.73 -3.28
C LEU A 274 21.03 -20.64 -2.12
N ASP A 275 20.21 -20.80 -1.08
CA ASP A 275 20.46 -21.65 0.09
C ASP A 275 21.79 -21.35 0.81
N VAL A 276 22.16 -20.07 0.91
CA VAL A 276 23.30 -19.64 1.73
C VAL A 276 23.04 -20.02 3.18
N LYS A 277 24.00 -20.69 3.81
CA LYS A 277 23.91 -21.14 5.20
C LYS A 277 25.24 -21.00 5.95
N GLU A 278 25.19 -21.27 7.25
CA GLU A 278 26.38 -21.31 8.10
C GLU A 278 27.47 -22.22 7.54
N GLY A 279 28.70 -21.69 7.48
CA GLY A 279 29.87 -22.37 6.93
C GLY A 279 30.07 -22.19 5.41
N ASP A 280 29.08 -21.67 4.68
CA ASP A 280 29.29 -21.31 3.27
C ASP A 280 30.16 -20.07 3.17
N LYS A 281 31.10 -20.06 2.22
CA LYS A 281 31.95 -18.90 1.93
C LYS A 281 31.57 -18.28 0.60
N VAL A 282 31.34 -16.97 0.61
CA VAL A 282 30.94 -16.21 -0.58
C VAL A 282 31.91 -15.06 -0.81
N ILE A 283 32.33 -14.89 -2.06
CA ILE A 283 33.28 -13.87 -2.46
C ILE A 283 32.56 -12.59 -2.88
N THR A 284 32.99 -11.41 -2.42
CA THR A 284 32.45 -10.09 -2.82
C THR A 284 33.61 -9.07 -2.87
N PRO A 285 33.52 -7.95 -3.62
CA PRO A 285 34.59 -6.95 -3.58
C PRO A 285 34.66 -6.23 -2.24
N ALA A 286 35.87 -5.79 -1.85
CA ALA A 286 36.07 -4.95 -0.67
C ALA A 286 35.52 -3.52 -0.83
N ILE A 287 35.55 -2.99 -2.06
CA ILE A 287 34.89 -1.72 -2.43
C ILE A 287 33.45 -2.03 -2.87
N THR A 288 32.52 -1.87 -1.93
CA THR A 288 31.07 -1.94 -2.17
C THR A 288 30.29 -1.30 -1.01
N PHE A 289 28.97 -1.19 -1.16
CA PHE A 289 28.08 -0.90 -0.04
C PHE A 289 27.92 -2.14 0.86
N ALA A 290 27.89 -1.95 2.18
CA ALA A 290 27.89 -3.06 3.15
C ALA A 290 26.76 -4.10 2.93
N ALA A 291 25.66 -3.72 2.25
CA ALA A 291 24.57 -4.63 1.92
C ALA A 291 25.01 -5.88 1.12
N SER A 292 25.98 -5.77 0.21
CA SER A 292 26.45 -6.89 -0.61
C SER A 292 27.14 -7.97 0.23
N SER A 293 27.78 -7.59 1.34
CA SER A 293 28.36 -8.53 2.32
C SER A 293 27.33 -8.97 3.35
N ASN A 294 26.48 -8.05 3.79
CA ASN A 294 25.50 -8.32 4.84
C ASN A 294 24.45 -9.33 4.41
N CYS A 295 24.04 -9.37 3.13
CA CYS A 295 23.07 -10.37 2.67
C CYS A 295 23.55 -11.82 2.91
N ILE A 296 24.85 -12.07 2.81
CA ILE A 296 25.47 -13.37 3.10
C ILE A 296 25.51 -13.60 4.61
N ARG A 297 25.93 -12.59 5.38
CA ARG A 297 25.98 -12.67 6.85
C ARG A 297 24.62 -12.89 7.48
N TYR A 298 23.56 -12.29 6.94
CA TYR A 298 22.18 -12.46 7.43
C TYR A 298 21.71 -13.92 7.30
N CYS A 299 22.21 -14.66 6.32
CA CYS A 299 21.97 -16.09 6.15
C CYS A 299 22.95 -16.98 6.95
N GLY A 300 23.87 -16.40 7.72
CA GLY A 300 24.90 -17.11 8.48
C GLY A 300 26.16 -17.48 7.69
N GLY A 301 26.21 -17.21 6.38
CA GLY A 301 27.38 -17.47 5.54
C GLY A 301 28.53 -16.50 5.80
N ASP A 302 29.75 -16.92 5.54
CA ASP A 302 30.98 -16.14 5.68
C ASP A 302 31.32 -15.36 4.40
N VAL A 303 31.81 -14.13 4.59
CA VAL A 303 32.20 -13.24 3.49
C VAL A 303 33.72 -13.29 3.33
N VAL A 304 34.15 -13.50 2.10
CA VAL A 304 35.56 -13.39 1.70
C VAL A 304 35.70 -12.26 0.69
N PHE A 305 36.65 -11.36 0.93
CA PHE A 305 36.86 -10.22 0.06
C PHE A 305 37.87 -10.52 -1.02
N ALA A 306 37.52 -10.19 -2.26
CA ALA A 306 38.46 -10.03 -3.36
C ALA A 306 38.71 -8.54 -3.62
N ASP A 307 39.90 -8.22 -4.08
CA ASP A 307 40.27 -6.84 -4.42
C ASP A 307 39.61 -6.40 -5.73
N ILE A 308 39.62 -5.09 -5.95
CA ILE A 308 39.14 -4.47 -7.19
C ILE A 308 40.31 -4.22 -8.15
N ASP A 309 39.99 -4.13 -9.43
CA ASP A 309 40.90 -3.60 -10.44
C ASP A 309 40.93 -2.07 -10.31
N PRO A 310 42.10 -1.44 -10.09
CA PRO A 310 42.21 -0.01 -9.84
C PRO A 310 41.81 0.87 -11.06
N ASP A 311 41.84 0.32 -12.27
CA ASP A 311 41.44 1.05 -13.49
C ASP A 311 39.92 0.98 -13.72
N THR A 312 39.29 -0.11 -13.25
CA THR A 312 37.86 -0.34 -13.47
C THR A 312 36.98 -0.08 -12.27
N TYR A 313 37.54 -0.12 -11.05
CA TYR A 313 36.84 -0.12 -9.77
C TYR A 313 35.85 -1.29 -9.58
N LEU A 314 35.93 -2.29 -10.46
CA LEU A 314 35.14 -3.51 -10.39
C LEU A 314 35.98 -4.61 -9.75
N ILE A 315 35.33 -5.65 -9.25
CA ILE A 315 36.02 -6.83 -8.70
C ILE A 315 37.04 -7.39 -9.71
N ASP A 316 38.31 -7.54 -9.29
CA ASP A 316 39.37 -8.05 -10.16
C ASP A 316 39.24 -9.58 -10.27
N ILE A 317 38.97 -10.06 -11.48
CA ILE A 317 38.83 -11.48 -11.75
C ILE A 317 40.12 -12.27 -11.46
N ASN A 318 41.30 -11.66 -11.62
CA ASN A 318 42.57 -12.32 -11.33
C ASN A 318 42.76 -12.48 -9.82
N ASN A 319 42.40 -11.46 -9.03
CA ASN A 319 42.39 -11.57 -7.58
C ASN A 319 41.39 -12.65 -7.10
N VAL A 320 40.20 -12.72 -7.70
CA VAL A 320 39.22 -13.79 -7.42
C VAL A 320 39.81 -15.17 -7.73
N LYS A 321 40.51 -15.34 -8.85
CA LYS A 321 41.21 -16.60 -9.16
C LYS A 321 42.24 -16.95 -8.09
N GLU A 322 43.06 -15.99 -7.65
CA GLU A 322 44.02 -16.23 -6.57
C GLU A 322 43.35 -16.65 -5.26
N VAL A 323 42.21 -16.03 -4.90
CA VAL A 323 41.42 -16.38 -3.71
C VAL A 323 40.89 -17.81 -3.79
N LEU A 324 40.42 -18.21 -4.98
CA LEU A 324 39.92 -19.56 -5.27
C LEU A 324 41.06 -20.59 -5.24
N GLU A 325 42.20 -20.32 -5.87
CA GLU A 325 43.36 -21.22 -5.96
C GLU A 325 44.03 -21.50 -4.62
N LYS A 326 43.92 -20.57 -3.65
CA LYS A 326 44.44 -20.74 -2.28
C LYS A 326 43.67 -21.78 -1.46
N SER A 327 42.52 -22.25 -1.93
CA SER A 327 41.67 -23.21 -1.21
C SER A 327 41.27 -24.40 -2.07
N PRO A 328 40.97 -25.56 -1.49
CA PRO A 328 40.42 -26.69 -2.25
C PRO A 328 39.11 -26.33 -2.97
N LYS A 329 38.89 -26.87 -4.16
CA LYS A 329 37.59 -26.72 -4.88
C LYS A 329 36.43 -27.16 -3.99
N GLY A 330 35.32 -26.42 -4.04
CA GLY A 330 34.15 -26.62 -3.18
C GLY A 330 34.17 -25.86 -1.85
N THR A 331 35.27 -25.15 -1.52
CA THR A 331 35.36 -24.29 -0.32
C THR A 331 34.41 -23.09 -0.40
N TYR A 332 34.26 -22.51 -1.59
CA TYR A 332 33.39 -21.36 -1.84
C TYR A 332 32.10 -21.81 -2.51
N LYS A 333 31.01 -21.06 -2.30
CA LYS A 333 29.69 -21.36 -2.87
C LYS A 333 29.23 -20.36 -3.91
N GLY A 334 29.68 -19.11 -3.79
CA GLY A 334 29.23 -18.07 -4.71
C GLY A 334 30.11 -16.85 -4.77
N ILE A 335 29.77 -15.99 -5.73
CA ILE A 335 30.39 -14.69 -5.95
C ILE A 335 29.27 -13.65 -6.04
N VAL A 336 29.44 -12.52 -5.36
CA VAL A 336 28.60 -11.33 -5.47
C VAL A 336 29.42 -10.22 -6.15
N PRO A 337 29.57 -10.23 -7.49
CA PRO A 337 30.13 -9.10 -8.21
C PRO A 337 29.23 -7.87 -8.07
N VAL A 338 29.85 -6.70 -7.99
CA VAL A 338 29.15 -5.42 -7.85
C VAL A 338 29.42 -4.59 -9.09
N ASP A 339 28.37 -4.29 -9.85
CA ASP A 339 28.45 -3.29 -10.91
C ASP A 339 28.52 -1.91 -10.27
N PHE A 340 29.55 -1.14 -10.60
CA PHE A 340 29.87 0.08 -9.89
C PHE A 340 29.80 1.31 -10.80
N ALA A 341 29.06 2.33 -10.34
CA ALA A 341 28.92 3.62 -11.01
C ALA A 341 28.56 3.52 -12.52
N GLY A 342 27.56 2.69 -12.85
CA GLY A 342 27.11 2.45 -14.22
C GLY A 342 28.01 1.54 -15.06
N ARG A 343 29.16 1.11 -14.54
CA ARG A 343 30.07 0.19 -15.22
C ARG A 343 29.72 -1.25 -14.87
N ALA A 344 29.42 -2.05 -15.89
CA ALA A 344 29.07 -3.47 -15.74
C ALA A 344 30.32 -4.34 -15.59
N VAL A 345 30.26 -5.31 -14.69
CA VAL A 345 31.23 -6.42 -14.60
C VAL A 345 31.09 -7.29 -15.84
N ASN A 346 32.22 -7.74 -16.40
CA ASN A 346 32.23 -8.70 -17.49
C ASN A 346 31.83 -10.09 -16.96
N LEU A 347 30.51 -10.30 -16.81
CA LEU A 347 29.98 -11.53 -16.23
C LEU A 347 30.21 -12.76 -17.11
N GLU A 348 30.58 -12.60 -18.38
CA GLU A 348 30.98 -13.75 -19.21
C GLU A 348 32.23 -14.43 -18.65
N GLU A 349 33.22 -13.64 -18.22
CA GLU A 349 34.46 -14.17 -17.66
C GLU A 349 34.24 -14.73 -16.25
N PHE A 350 33.46 -14.03 -15.42
CA PHE A 350 33.07 -14.54 -14.10
C PHE A 350 32.26 -15.82 -14.19
N ARG A 351 31.37 -15.95 -15.19
CA ARG A 351 30.63 -17.19 -15.40
C ARG A 351 31.54 -18.36 -15.75
N LYS A 352 32.51 -18.16 -16.65
CA LYS A 352 33.50 -19.20 -16.99
C LYS A 352 34.24 -19.68 -15.75
N LEU A 353 34.67 -18.75 -14.90
CA LEU A 353 35.36 -19.05 -13.64
C LEU A 353 34.43 -19.75 -12.63
N ALA A 354 33.20 -19.26 -12.48
CA ALA A 354 32.22 -19.83 -11.58
C ALA A 354 31.82 -21.26 -12.00
N ASP A 355 31.73 -21.55 -13.29
CA ASP A 355 31.48 -22.91 -13.81
C ASP A 355 32.65 -23.86 -13.52
N GLU A 356 33.90 -23.37 -13.56
CA GLU A 356 35.09 -24.17 -13.25
C GLU A 356 35.16 -24.59 -11.76
N TYR A 357 34.61 -23.76 -10.87
CA TYR A 357 34.64 -23.94 -9.42
C TYR A 357 33.28 -24.32 -8.80
N ASP A 358 32.24 -24.51 -9.62
CA ASP A 358 30.87 -24.83 -9.21
C ASP A 358 30.27 -23.78 -8.25
N LEU A 359 30.33 -22.51 -8.66
CA LEU A 359 29.85 -21.36 -7.90
C LEU A 359 28.59 -20.76 -8.54
N TRP A 360 27.68 -20.24 -7.72
CA TRP A 360 26.61 -19.34 -8.19
C TRP A 360 27.08 -17.88 -8.20
N ILE A 361 26.34 -17.01 -8.90
CA ILE A 361 26.60 -15.57 -9.00
C ILE A 361 25.33 -14.79 -8.66
N ILE A 362 25.43 -13.86 -7.71
CA ILE A 362 24.45 -12.78 -7.48
C ILE A 362 25.03 -11.48 -8.04
N GLU A 363 24.46 -10.94 -9.10
CA GLU A 363 24.88 -9.66 -9.66
C GLU A 363 24.26 -8.50 -8.86
N ASP A 364 25.09 -7.77 -8.12
CA ASP A 364 24.69 -6.52 -7.46
C ASP A 364 24.78 -5.36 -8.46
N ALA A 365 23.68 -5.14 -9.20
CA ALA A 365 23.53 -4.07 -10.18
C ALA A 365 22.90 -2.80 -9.58
N CYS A 366 22.94 -2.60 -8.25
CA CYS A 366 22.34 -1.43 -7.59
C CYS A 366 22.83 -0.08 -8.13
N HIS A 367 24.06 -0.02 -8.65
CA HIS A 367 24.67 1.20 -9.20
C HIS A 367 24.69 1.22 -10.74
N ALA A 368 24.13 0.21 -11.39
CA ALA A 368 24.15 0.09 -12.85
C ALA A 368 22.79 -0.21 -13.53
N PRO A 369 21.65 0.38 -13.10
CA PRO A 369 20.47 0.40 -13.97
C PRO A 369 20.81 1.01 -15.35
N GLY A 370 20.67 0.21 -16.42
CA GLY A 370 21.03 0.60 -17.79
C GLY A 370 22.52 0.38 -18.16
N GLY A 371 23.34 -0.11 -17.22
CA GLY A 371 24.71 -0.55 -17.49
C GLY A 371 24.74 -1.79 -18.39
N PHE A 372 25.85 -1.95 -19.11
CA PHE A 372 26.06 -3.11 -19.99
C PHE A 372 27.54 -3.36 -20.25
N PHE A 373 27.86 -4.59 -20.68
CA PHE A 373 29.13 -4.93 -21.30
C PHE A 373 28.90 -5.60 -22.67
N THR A 374 29.97 -5.78 -23.46
CA THR A 374 29.92 -6.51 -24.73
C THR A 374 30.60 -7.85 -24.55
N ASP A 375 29.88 -8.95 -24.83
CA ASP A 375 30.45 -10.30 -24.72
C ASP A 375 31.40 -10.63 -25.87
N SER A 376 32.10 -11.76 -25.77
CA SER A 376 33.07 -12.25 -26.77
C SER A 376 32.49 -12.46 -28.17
N ASN A 377 31.16 -12.55 -28.31
CA ASN A 377 30.47 -12.65 -29.59
C ASN A 377 30.07 -11.28 -30.15
N GLY A 378 30.48 -10.19 -29.50
CA GLY A 378 30.10 -8.83 -29.88
C GLY A 378 28.65 -8.46 -29.50
N VAL A 379 27.99 -9.24 -28.64
CA VAL A 379 26.61 -9.00 -28.24
C VAL A 379 26.57 -8.16 -26.96
N LYS A 380 25.76 -7.10 -26.97
CA LYS A 380 25.49 -6.27 -25.79
C LYS A 380 24.76 -7.08 -24.72
N GLN A 381 25.25 -7.04 -23.49
CA GLN A 381 24.70 -7.72 -22.32
C GLN A 381 24.37 -6.67 -21.27
N ASN A 382 23.08 -6.37 -21.08
CA ASN A 382 22.63 -5.45 -20.03
C ASN A 382 22.81 -6.09 -18.65
N CYS A 383 23.13 -5.26 -17.65
CA CYS A 383 23.13 -5.68 -16.26
C CYS A 383 21.78 -6.31 -15.90
N GLY A 384 21.81 -7.40 -15.13
CA GLY A 384 20.64 -8.12 -14.63
C GLY A 384 19.76 -8.80 -15.68
N ASN A 385 20.26 -9.02 -16.90
CA ASN A 385 19.55 -9.76 -17.93
C ASN A 385 19.38 -11.27 -17.62
N GLY A 386 20.06 -11.76 -16.59
CA GLY A 386 19.97 -13.13 -16.10
C GLY A 386 20.60 -14.19 -17.02
N LYS A 387 21.48 -13.79 -17.94
CA LYS A 387 22.21 -14.71 -18.84
C LYS A 387 23.41 -15.35 -18.15
N PHE A 388 24.14 -14.59 -17.32
CA PHE A 388 25.38 -15.04 -16.68
C PHE A 388 25.24 -15.24 -15.17
N ALA A 389 24.43 -14.43 -14.49
CA ALA A 389 24.16 -14.57 -13.06
C ALA A 389 22.93 -15.45 -12.78
N GLU A 390 22.93 -16.08 -11.60
CA GLU A 390 21.80 -16.84 -11.07
C GLU A 390 20.69 -15.94 -10.55
N LEU A 391 21.03 -14.74 -10.06
CA LEU A 391 20.12 -13.69 -9.58
C LEU A 391 20.77 -12.33 -9.80
N ALA A 392 19.99 -11.29 -10.06
CA ALA A 392 20.49 -9.93 -10.11
C ALA A 392 19.56 -8.96 -9.39
N ILE A 393 20.12 -7.88 -8.88
CA ILE A 393 19.39 -6.90 -8.07
C ILE A 393 19.70 -5.47 -8.48
N PHE A 394 18.71 -4.59 -8.30
CA PHE A 394 18.80 -3.16 -8.57
C PHE A 394 18.28 -2.35 -7.40
N SER A 395 18.65 -1.07 -7.37
CA SER A 395 18.17 -0.09 -6.40
C SER A 395 17.80 1.20 -7.13
N PHE A 396 16.72 1.83 -6.69
CA PHE A 396 16.22 3.12 -7.19
C PHE A 396 16.22 4.22 -6.12
N HIS A 397 17.00 4.03 -5.05
CA HIS A 397 17.25 5.04 -4.01
C HIS A 397 17.67 6.40 -4.62
N PRO A 398 17.41 7.56 -3.96
CA PRO A 398 17.64 8.89 -4.55
C PRO A 398 19.07 9.19 -5.00
N VAL A 399 20.04 8.42 -4.51
CA VAL A 399 21.47 8.57 -4.85
C VAL A 399 21.93 7.67 -6.01
N LYS A 400 21.00 6.96 -6.68
CA LYS A 400 21.30 6.08 -7.83
C LYS A 400 21.16 6.83 -9.15
N HIS A 401 21.71 6.25 -10.22
CA HIS A 401 21.77 6.88 -11.55
C HIS A 401 20.39 6.98 -12.19
N ILE A 402 19.55 5.96 -11.96
CA ILE A 402 18.10 5.99 -12.17
C ILE A 402 17.49 5.91 -10.77
N ALA A 403 16.81 6.96 -10.35
CA ALA A 403 16.27 7.09 -9.00
C ALA A 403 14.77 7.41 -9.04
N ALA A 404 14.08 7.08 -7.95
CA ALA A 404 12.62 7.04 -7.90
C ALA A 404 12.02 7.59 -6.58
N GLY A 405 12.84 8.27 -5.78
CA GLY A 405 12.51 8.60 -4.39
C GLY A 405 13.06 7.55 -3.42
N GLU A 406 12.51 7.47 -2.20
CA GLU A 406 13.05 6.59 -1.15
C GLU A 406 12.77 5.11 -1.43
N GLY A 407 13.76 4.25 -1.15
CA GLY A 407 13.53 2.85 -0.77
C GLY A 407 12.80 1.94 -1.78
N ALA A 408 13.22 1.87 -3.04
CA ALA A 408 12.78 0.78 -3.93
C ALA A 408 13.97 -0.06 -4.41
N GLY A 409 13.86 -1.38 -4.26
CA GLY A 409 14.78 -2.37 -4.84
C GLY A 409 14.04 -3.25 -5.84
N LEU A 410 14.79 -3.95 -6.69
CA LEU A 410 14.21 -4.89 -7.63
C LEU A 410 15.12 -6.12 -7.76
N GLY A 411 14.52 -7.31 -7.71
CA GLY A 411 15.19 -8.54 -8.14
C GLY A 411 14.78 -8.89 -9.57
N SER A 412 15.72 -9.23 -10.45
CA SER A 412 15.41 -9.79 -11.76
C SER A 412 15.62 -11.31 -11.77
N ILE A 413 14.79 -11.99 -12.57
CA ILE A 413 14.73 -13.45 -12.65
C ILE A 413 14.85 -13.93 -14.11
N GLY A 414 15.91 -14.68 -14.42
CA GLY A 414 16.15 -15.38 -15.69
C GLY A 414 15.94 -16.90 -15.62
N LYS A 415 16.29 -17.62 -16.69
CA LYS A 415 16.11 -19.09 -16.77
C LYS A 415 16.89 -19.85 -15.68
N ARG A 416 18.14 -19.46 -15.44
CA ARG A 416 19.03 -20.09 -14.43
C ARG A 416 18.51 -19.92 -13.00
N HIS A 417 17.70 -18.89 -12.78
CA HIS A 417 17.16 -18.56 -11.47
C HIS A 417 16.08 -19.57 -11.07
N LEU A 418 15.20 -19.90 -12.02
CA LEU A 418 14.17 -20.93 -11.86
C LEU A 418 14.81 -22.31 -11.64
N GLU A 419 15.92 -22.61 -12.33
CA GLU A 419 16.68 -23.85 -12.15
C GLU A 419 17.39 -23.91 -10.80
N ALA A 420 17.90 -22.79 -10.27
CA ALA A 420 18.50 -22.71 -8.94
C ALA A 420 17.46 -22.94 -7.83
N LEU A 421 16.30 -22.29 -7.93
CA LEU A 421 15.18 -22.50 -7.01
C LEU A 421 14.67 -23.95 -7.01
N GLN A 422 14.71 -24.63 -8.16
CA GLN A 422 14.31 -26.03 -8.32
C GLN A 422 15.33 -27.06 -7.79
N LYS A 423 16.55 -26.66 -7.47
CA LYS A 423 17.62 -27.54 -6.96
C LYS A 423 17.62 -27.70 -5.44
N ILE A 424 16.71 -27.01 -4.73
CA ILE A 424 16.54 -27.15 -3.29
C ILE A 424 15.94 -28.54 -3.01
N ASP A 425 16.78 -29.44 -2.48
CA ASP A 425 16.41 -30.85 -2.27
C ASP A 425 15.28 -30.98 -1.24
N GLY A 426 14.24 -31.73 -1.59
CA GLY A 426 13.05 -31.91 -0.75
C GLY A 426 12.10 -30.70 -0.66
N VAL A 427 12.16 -29.74 -1.59
CA VAL A 427 11.26 -28.58 -1.62
C VAL A 427 10.53 -28.47 -2.97
N GLU A 428 9.22 -28.76 -2.96
CA GLU A 428 8.34 -28.50 -4.11
C GLU A 428 7.97 -27.00 -4.16
N VAL A 429 8.61 -26.24 -5.05
CA VAL A 429 8.42 -24.78 -5.15
C VAL A 429 7.09 -24.44 -5.85
N ALA A 430 6.21 -23.77 -5.13
CA ALA A 430 4.95 -23.25 -5.64
C ALA A 430 4.79 -21.76 -5.32
N ALA A 431 4.17 -21.00 -6.24
CA ALA A 431 3.89 -19.58 -6.05
C ALA A 431 2.46 -19.38 -5.54
N LEU A 432 2.29 -18.86 -4.33
CA LEU A 432 1.01 -18.34 -3.82
C LEU A 432 0.89 -16.86 -4.19
N ARG A 433 -0.15 -16.51 -4.93
CA ARG A 433 -0.32 -15.20 -5.57
C ARG A 433 -1.62 -14.54 -5.13
N THR A 434 -1.59 -13.24 -4.87
CA THR A 434 -2.79 -12.43 -4.63
C THR A 434 -3.34 -11.78 -5.92
N GLY A 435 -2.66 -11.99 -7.07
CA GLY A 435 -3.07 -11.53 -8.40
C GLY A 435 -2.51 -12.36 -9.57
N LYS A 436 -3.18 -12.33 -10.72
CA LYS A 436 -2.77 -13.01 -11.99
C LYS A 436 -1.74 -12.17 -12.73
N GLY A 437 -0.45 -12.39 -12.49
CA GLY A 437 0.66 -11.80 -13.27
C GLY A 437 1.37 -12.79 -14.20
N THR A 438 2.45 -12.33 -14.82
CA THR A 438 3.09 -12.72 -16.10
C THR A 438 3.87 -14.04 -16.21
N LEU A 439 3.59 -15.06 -15.42
CA LEU A 439 4.04 -16.42 -15.73
C LEU A 439 3.18 -16.99 -16.88
N LYS A 440 3.52 -16.65 -18.13
CA LYS A 440 2.85 -17.20 -19.32
C LYS A 440 3.32 -18.61 -19.70
N ASP A 441 4.41 -19.07 -19.09
CA ASP A 441 5.07 -20.32 -19.45
C ASP A 441 4.85 -21.37 -18.35
N LYS A 442 4.13 -22.44 -18.68
CA LYS A 442 3.79 -23.57 -17.79
C LYS A 442 4.98 -24.50 -17.51
N SER A 443 6.19 -23.95 -17.39
CA SER A 443 7.37 -24.75 -17.02
C SER A 443 7.43 -24.88 -15.48
N SER A 444 7.01 -26.05 -15.03
CA SER A 444 7.24 -26.70 -13.72
C SER A 444 6.89 -26.01 -12.40
N LEU A 445 6.54 -24.72 -12.34
CA LEU A 445 6.11 -24.08 -11.09
C LEU A 445 4.59 -24.22 -10.89
N LYS A 446 4.15 -24.71 -9.72
CA LYS A 446 2.71 -24.79 -9.40
C LYS A 446 2.24 -23.47 -8.80
N GLU A 447 1.14 -22.93 -9.33
CA GLU A 447 0.62 -21.62 -8.91
C GLU A 447 -0.70 -21.75 -8.16
N PHE A 448 -0.84 -20.99 -7.08
CA PHE A 448 -2.05 -20.92 -6.27
C PHE A 448 -2.52 -19.47 -6.16
N TYR A 449 -3.82 -19.24 -6.27
CA TYR A 449 -4.42 -17.90 -6.18
C TYR A 449 -5.28 -17.75 -4.92
N SER A 450 -5.30 -18.80 -4.08
CA SER A 450 -5.93 -18.81 -2.78
C SER A 450 -5.15 -19.68 -1.80
N ILE A 451 -5.19 -19.30 -0.53
CA ILE A 451 -4.60 -20.08 0.57
C ILE A 451 -5.19 -21.50 0.60
N ALA A 452 -6.50 -21.63 0.34
CA ALA A 452 -7.17 -22.92 0.32
C ALA A 452 -6.60 -23.90 -0.72
N GLU A 453 -6.28 -23.42 -1.93
CA GLU A 453 -5.68 -24.25 -2.98
C GLU A 453 -4.24 -24.67 -2.62
N ALA A 454 -3.46 -23.74 -2.06
CA ALA A 454 -2.09 -24.03 -1.63
C ALA A 454 -2.06 -25.02 -0.45
N LEU A 455 -2.99 -24.92 0.51
CA LEU A 455 -3.12 -25.87 1.62
C LEU A 455 -3.58 -27.26 1.14
N ALA A 456 -4.46 -27.32 0.13
CA ALA A 456 -4.91 -28.59 -0.43
C ALA A 456 -3.78 -29.34 -1.14
N TYR A 457 -2.80 -28.60 -1.66
CA TYR A 457 -1.62 -29.15 -2.33
C TYR A 457 -0.56 -29.71 -1.35
N LYS A 458 -0.52 -29.22 -0.10
CA LYS A 458 0.44 -29.63 0.93
C LYS A 458 1.92 -29.47 0.51
N PRO A 459 2.37 -28.27 0.15
CA PRO A 459 3.79 -28.03 -0.14
C PRO A 459 4.64 -28.22 1.12
N ASP A 460 5.93 -28.54 0.95
CA ASP A 460 6.89 -28.64 2.05
C ASP A 460 7.27 -27.26 2.63
N GLY A 461 7.11 -26.19 1.85
CA GLY A 461 7.25 -24.81 2.31
C GLY A 461 6.58 -23.77 1.38
N VAL A 462 6.35 -22.55 1.91
CA VAL A 462 5.68 -21.44 1.21
C VAL A 462 6.42 -20.12 1.45
N LEU A 463 6.73 -19.37 0.39
CA LEU A 463 7.22 -17.99 0.44
C LEU A 463 6.04 -17.01 0.36
N ILE A 464 5.94 -16.09 1.32
CA ILE A 464 4.86 -15.11 1.43
C ILE A 464 5.42 -13.70 1.19
N ALA A 465 5.23 -13.21 -0.04
CA ALA A 465 5.56 -11.87 -0.48
C ALA A 465 4.32 -10.96 -0.45
N ASN A 466 3.77 -10.73 0.75
CA ASN A 466 2.64 -9.81 0.96
C ASN A 466 3.11 -8.46 1.57
N PRO A 467 2.28 -7.41 1.53
CA PRO A 467 2.49 -6.23 2.37
C PRO A 467 2.42 -6.62 3.87
N THR A 468 3.25 -5.97 4.68
CA THR A 468 3.63 -6.37 6.06
C THR A 468 2.47 -6.77 6.97
N SER A 469 1.28 -6.17 6.79
CA SER A 469 0.11 -6.41 7.66
C SER A 469 -0.61 -7.74 7.43
N LYS A 470 -0.37 -8.43 6.29
CA LYS A 470 -1.06 -9.70 5.95
C LYS A 470 -0.19 -10.93 6.14
N HIS A 471 1.08 -10.79 6.51
CA HIS A 471 2.00 -11.92 6.66
C HIS A 471 1.53 -12.93 7.69
N VAL A 472 1.04 -12.47 8.83
CA VAL A 472 0.58 -13.33 9.93
C VAL A 472 -0.67 -14.11 9.54
N GLU A 473 -1.69 -13.42 9.01
CA GLU A 473 -2.94 -14.05 8.52
C GLU A 473 -2.68 -15.04 7.38
N THR A 474 -1.71 -14.72 6.50
CA THR A 474 -1.36 -15.59 5.37
C THR A 474 -0.51 -16.77 5.81
N ALA A 475 0.39 -16.61 6.80
CA ALA A 475 1.29 -17.64 7.30
C ALA A 475 0.60 -18.65 8.22
N LEU A 476 -0.31 -18.19 9.09
CA LEU A 476 -0.97 -18.98 10.12
C LEU A 476 -1.56 -20.31 9.60
N PRO A 477 -2.36 -20.34 8.52
CA PRO A 477 -2.94 -21.58 8.02
C PRO A 477 -1.92 -22.62 7.54
N PHE A 478 -0.76 -22.18 7.04
CA PHE A 478 0.33 -23.07 6.61
C PHE A 478 1.10 -23.62 7.81
N LEU A 479 1.40 -22.76 8.79
CA LEU A 479 2.05 -23.15 10.04
C LEU A 479 1.19 -24.16 10.83
N GLU A 480 -0.13 -23.97 10.90
CA GLU A 480 -1.08 -24.91 11.52
C GLU A 480 -1.09 -26.30 10.86
N LYS A 481 -0.65 -26.40 9.61
CA LYS A 481 -0.51 -27.67 8.87
C LYS A 481 0.91 -28.22 8.89
N GLY A 482 1.84 -27.60 9.63
CA GLY A 482 3.23 -28.00 9.71
C GLY A 482 4.05 -27.67 8.45
N ILE A 483 3.53 -26.81 7.58
CA ILE A 483 4.20 -26.36 6.35
C ILE A 483 5.15 -25.22 6.72
N ARG A 484 6.40 -25.26 6.21
CA ARG A 484 7.40 -24.24 6.52
C ARG A 484 7.06 -22.93 5.82
N VAL A 485 7.20 -21.79 6.49
CA VAL A 485 6.82 -20.50 5.91
C VAL A 485 8.01 -19.54 5.93
N LEU A 486 8.33 -18.97 4.77
CA LEU A 486 9.28 -17.89 4.60
C LEU A 486 8.50 -16.60 4.34
N VAL A 487 8.72 -15.57 5.15
CA VAL A 487 7.98 -14.29 5.10
C VAL A 487 8.91 -13.20 4.59
N GLU A 488 8.57 -12.56 3.46
CA GLU A 488 9.34 -11.44 2.93
C GLU A 488 8.90 -10.14 3.62
N LYS A 489 9.73 -9.68 4.57
CA LYS A 489 9.69 -8.52 5.51
C LYS A 489 9.50 -8.94 6.98
N PRO A 490 10.18 -8.28 7.94
CA PRO A 490 9.99 -8.56 9.37
C PRO A 490 8.57 -8.18 9.81
N ILE A 491 8.04 -8.99 10.71
CA ILE A 491 6.73 -8.83 11.34
C ILE A 491 6.74 -7.58 12.22
N ASP A 492 5.69 -6.76 12.11
CA ASP A 492 5.46 -5.54 12.92
C ASP A 492 5.20 -5.87 14.41
N ASP A 493 5.54 -4.94 15.32
CA ASP A 493 5.57 -5.12 16.78
C ASP A 493 4.19 -5.13 17.48
N SER A 494 3.09 -5.03 16.73
CA SER A 494 1.72 -5.17 17.28
C SER A 494 1.38 -6.59 17.77
N ILE A 495 2.32 -7.53 17.64
CA ILE A 495 2.25 -8.87 18.22
C ILE A 495 2.64 -8.88 19.71
N SER A 496 3.40 -7.91 20.21
CA SER A 496 3.81 -7.95 21.62
C SER A 496 2.63 -7.82 22.60
N GLU A 497 1.57 -7.09 22.23
CA GLU A 497 0.37 -6.93 23.05
C GLU A 497 -0.70 -8.00 22.80
N THR A 498 -0.74 -8.61 21.61
CA THR A 498 -1.73 -9.67 21.30
C THR A 498 -1.30 -11.04 21.82
N PHE A 499 0.00 -11.25 22.07
CA PHE A 499 0.57 -12.57 22.43
C PHE A 499 0.87 -12.75 23.92
N THR A 500 0.70 -11.71 24.75
CA THR A 500 0.87 -11.80 26.20
C THR A 500 -0.43 -12.13 26.96
N GLU A 501 -1.61 -11.90 26.39
CA GLU A 501 -2.89 -12.05 27.13
C GLU A 501 -3.53 -13.45 27.09
N LYS A 502 -3.01 -14.39 26.28
CA LYS A 502 -3.51 -15.78 26.26
C LYS A 502 -2.37 -16.77 26.47
N GLY A 503 -1.95 -16.93 27.72
CA GLY A 503 -0.88 -17.83 28.18
C GLY A 503 -1.12 -19.33 27.92
N LYS A 504 -1.14 -19.75 26.65
CA LYS A 504 -1.30 -21.16 26.25
C LYS A 504 -0.29 -21.70 25.24
N TYR A 505 0.66 -20.89 24.74
CA TYR A 505 1.68 -21.37 23.82
C TYR A 505 3.07 -20.86 24.19
N SER A 506 3.91 -21.76 24.72
CA SER A 506 5.36 -21.54 24.79
C SER A 506 5.95 -21.92 23.42
N TRP A 507 6.42 -20.94 22.67
CA TRP A 507 7.14 -21.19 21.42
C TRP A 507 8.63 -21.40 21.71
N ASP A 508 9.18 -22.48 21.16
CA ASP A 508 10.62 -22.74 21.11
C ASP A 508 11.23 -21.85 20.03
N MET A 509 12.10 -20.91 20.40
CA MET A 509 12.79 -19.99 19.48
C MET A 509 13.70 -20.71 18.48
N LYS A 510 13.86 -22.04 18.54
CA LYS A 510 14.54 -22.81 17.49
C LYS A 510 13.77 -22.89 16.17
N SER A 511 12.46 -22.60 16.14
CA SER A 511 11.64 -22.62 14.93
C SER A 511 11.52 -21.27 14.19
N ILE A 512 12.15 -20.21 14.72
CA ILE A 512 12.28 -18.89 14.08
C ILE A 512 13.75 -18.48 14.25
N TRP A 513 14.50 -18.43 13.15
CA TRP A 513 15.95 -18.20 13.20
C TRP A 513 16.28 -16.75 13.60
N PHE A 514 16.46 -16.51 14.89
CA PHE A 514 17.28 -15.43 15.42
C PHE A 514 18.25 -16.03 16.43
N HIS A 515 19.55 -16.02 16.13
CA HIS A 515 20.58 -16.34 17.12
C HIS A 515 21.28 -15.06 17.58
N LYS A 516 21.25 -14.87 18.90
CA LYS A 516 21.95 -13.81 19.61
C LYS A 516 23.42 -14.25 19.78
N TYR A 517 24.37 -13.48 19.25
CA TYR A 517 25.79 -13.72 19.51
C TYR A 517 26.27 -12.90 20.71
N GLU A 518 27.07 -13.53 21.57
CA GLU A 518 27.81 -12.88 22.65
C GLU A 518 29.11 -12.27 22.09
N ASP A 519 29.36 -11.01 22.47
CA ASP A 519 30.52 -10.22 22.05
C ASP A 519 31.82 -10.76 22.69
N SER A 520 32.69 -11.40 21.92
CA SER A 520 34.11 -11.46 22.33
C SER A 520 35.20 -11.57 21.25
N GLU A 521 34.94 -11.59 19.94
CA GLU A 521 36.04 -11.79 18.95
C GLU A 521 36.03 -10.90 17.68
N ALA A 522 35.29 -9.79 17.62
CA ALA A 522 35.16 -8.96 16.40
C ALA A 522 35.94 -7.62 16.39
N THR A 523 36.98 -7.45 17.23
CA THR A 523 37.45 -6.09 17.59
C THR A 523 38.55 -5.45 16.73
N GLU A 524 39.13 -6.09 15.71
CA GLU A 524 40.31 -5.49 15.03
C GLU A 524 40.13 -5.01 13.58
N VAL A 525 39.08 -5.38 12.84
CA VAL A 525 39.01 -5.07 11.39
C VAL A 525 38.13 -3.85 11.03
N LEU A 526 37.34 -3.29 11.96
CA LEU A 526 36.29 -2.28 11.65
C LEU A 526 36.53 -0.86 12.23
N LYS A 527 37.77 -0.38 12.31
CA LYS A 527 38.07 0.99 12.78
C LYS A 527 37.85 2.11 11.74
N TYR A 528 37.18 1.83 10.61
CA TYR A 528 36.74 2.87 9.68
C TYR A 528 35.43 3.51 10.17
N ASP A 529 35.57 4.73 10.68
CA ASP A 529 34.56 5.71 11.11
C ASP A 529 33.16 5.16 11.46
N ALA A 530 33.12 4.40 12.57
CA ALA A 530 31.89 3.98 13.21
C ALA A 530 30.95 5.16 13.54
N LYS A 531 31.44 6.41 13.60
CA LYS A 531 30.61 7.58 13.89
C LYS A 531 29.83 8.03 12.65
N ALA A 532 30.46 8.12 11.48
CA ALA A 532 29.77 8.40 10.23
C ALA A 532 28.77 7.29 9.84
N PHE A 533 29.14 6.03 10.11
CA PHE A 533 28.26 4.87 9.88
C PHE A 533 27.08 4.86 10.86
N ASN A 534 27.30 5.17 12.14
CA ASN A 534 26.25 5.24 13.15
C ASN A 534 25.36 6.48 12.95
N ASP A 535 25.88 7.61 12.45
CA ASP A 535 25.09 8.80 12.11
C ASP A 535 24.20 8.57 10.86
N MET A 536 24.70 7.84 9.86
CA MET A 536 23.90 7.39 8.71
C MET A 536 22.81 6.40 9.12
N TYR A 537 23.15 5.43 9.97
CA TYR A 537 22.21 4.47 10.55
C TYR A 537 21.16 5.16 11.44
N LEU A 538 21.56 6.10 12.29
CA LEU A 538 20.66 6.90 13.13
C LEU A 538 19.74 7.80 12.30
N ASN A 539 20.16 8.28 11.14
CA ASN A 539 19.30 9.05 10.25
C ASN A 539 18.30 8.16 9.48
N GLN A 540 18.72 6.98 9.00
CA GLN A 540 17.81 5.98 8.43
C GLN A 540 16.81 5.44 9.47
N VAL A 541 17.24 5.28 10.72
CA VAL A 541 16.39 4.94 11.86
C VAL A 541 15.47 6.11 12.23
N LYS A 542 15.89 7.37 12.09
CA LYS A 542 15.00 8.54 12.27
C LYS A 542 13.95 8.66 11.16
N ASP A 543 14.27 8.29 9.93
CA ASP A 543 13.29 8.23 8.83
C ASP A 543 12.29 7.08 9.05
N PHE A 544 12.76 5.95 9.60
CA PHE A 544 11.94 4.85 10.08
C PHE A 544 11.08 5.24 11.31
N ILE A 545 11.59 6.09 12.22
CA ILE A 545 10.84 6.63 13.36
C ILE A 545 9.81 7.66 12.87
N CYS A 546 10.11 8.51 11.88
CA CYS A 546 9.12 9.39 11.25
C CYS A 546 7.97 8.60 10.62
N PHE A 547 8.26 7.42 10.04
CA PHE A 547 7.29 6.45 9.55
C PHE A 547 6.46 5.79 10.69
N ILE A 548 7.10 5.43 11.81
CA ILE A 548 6.41 4.89 13.02
C ILE A 548 5.57 5.96 13.74
N GLU A 549 5.97 7.23 13.70
CA GLU A 549 5.31 8.36 14.38
C GLU A 549 4.14 8.98 13.58
N GLY A 550 3.81 8.47 12.40
CA GLY A 550 2.73 9.02 11.58
C GLY A 550 3.03 10.41 10.99
N LYS A 551 4.31 10.80 10.87
CA LYS A 551 4.74 11.88 10.00
C LYS A 551 4.90 11.32 8.58
N PRO A 552 4.70 12.11 7.50
CA PRO A 552 4.58 11.54 6.16
C PRO A 552 5.89 10.91 5.69
N SER A 553 5.91 9.58 5.58
CA SER A 553 6.70 8.82 4.62
C SER A 553 5.71 8.04 3.75
N ILE A 554 5.65 8.39 2.45
CA ILE A 554 4.56 8.01 1.55
C ILE A 554 5.09 6.98 0.54
N ASN A 555 4.60 5.74 0.60
CA ASN A 555 4.57 4.80 -0.52
C ASN A 555 5.87 4.74 -1.37
N ALA A 556 7.01 4.52 -0.71
CA ALA A 556 8.34 4.40 -1.33
C ALA A 556 8.30 3.61 -2.65
N THR A 557 7.80 2.37 -2.64
CA THR A 557 7.82 1.47 -3.81
C THR A 557 6.84 1.87 -4.92
N TYR A 558 5.61 2.31 -4.60
CA TYR A 558 4.60 2.65 -5.60
C TYR A 558 4.87 3.99 -6.29
N ASN A 559 5.24 5.02 -5.51
CA ASN A 559 5.64 6.31 -6.08
C ASN A 559 6.93 6.16 -6.89
N SER A 560 7.84 5.29 -6.43
CA SER A 560 9.04 4.93 -7.19
C SER A 560 8.70 4.28 -8.53
N ALA A 561 7.80 3.29 -8.54
CA ALA A 561 7.39 2.59 -9.76
C ALA A 561 6.87 3.55 -10.85
N ILE A 562 6.08 4.56 -10.48
CA ILE A 562 5.56 5.57 -11.42
C ILE A 562 6.68 6.40 -12.03
N GLN A 563 7.59 6.94 -11.21
CA GLN A 563 8.67 7.80 -11.71
C GLN A 563 9.63 7.04 -12.63
N VAL A 564 9.94 5.78 -12.32
CA VAL A 564 10.83 4.99 -13.18
C VAL A 564 10.13 4.59 -14.48
N LEU A 565 8.83 4.28 -14.46
CA LEU A 565 8.06 4.04 -15.68
C LEU A 565 8.15 5.23 -16.64
N GLU A 566 7.96 6.46 -16.14
CA GLU A 566 8.12 7.67 -16.95
C GLU A 566 9.54 7.82 -17.51
N ILE A 567 10.58 7.47 -16.72
CA ILE A 567 11.97 7.50 -17.19
C ILE A 567 12.21 6.46 -18.30
N ILE A 568 11.76 5.22 -18.12
CA ILE A 568 11.91 4.14 -19.12
C ILE A 568 11.22 4.52 -20.43
N GLU A 569 9.97 5.00 -20.37
CA GLU A 569 9.20 5.42 -21.54
C GLU A 569 9.90 6.57 -22.31
N ASN A 570 10.57 7.47 -21.60
CA ASN A 570 11.31 8.58 -22.21
C ASN A 570 12.71 8.19 -22.74
N ILE A 571 13.31 7.11 -22.22
CA ILE A 571 14.58 6.57 -22.73
C ILE A 571 14.37 5.88 -24.09
N ASP A 572 13.27 5.16 -24.28
CA ASP A 572 12.94 4.50 -25.56
C ASP A 572 12.48 5.50 -26.66
N ALA A 573 12.11 6.73 -26.28
CA ALA A 573 11.64 7.78 -27.20
C ALA A 573 12.76 8.69 -27.76
N LYS A 574 14.00 8.53 -27.30
CA LYS A 574 15.20 9.26 -27.79
C LYS A 574 16.17 8.29 -28.44
#